data_AF-A0A0F2QXX5-F1
#
_entry.id   AF-A0A0F2QXX5-F1
#
_cell.length_a   1.000
_cell.length_b   1.000
_cell.length_c   1.000
_cell.angle_alpha   90.00
_cell.angle_beta   90.00
_cell.angle_gamma   90.00
#
_symmetry.space_group_name_H-M   'P 1'
#
loop_
_entity.id
_entity.type
_entity.pdbx_description
1 polymer ?
#
loop_
_entity_poly.entity_id
_entity_poly.type
_entity_poly.pdbx_seq_one_letter_code
_entity_poly.pdbx_strand_id
1 'polypeptide(L)'
;MANPLRLNPDLVQAAERAGMVQKRSVPKQIEFWADLGRAIENVIDYSDIFAILQGLKKITVEPVAPAAADPEDIFADLEKSRAHGRLAERITAGPLYYEASRSRPGLLDRVDTATGERHTGQFHNGAFQAVEA
;
A
#
# COMPACT_ATOMS: atom_id res chain seq x y z
N MET A 1 -26.32 23.79 -5.64
CA MET A 1 -26.65 24.94 -4.76
C MET A 1 -26.87 24.38 -3.36
N ALA A 2 -26.22 24.93 -2.34
CA ALA A 2 -26.42 24.47 -0.96
C ALA A 2 -27.82 24.93 -0.48
N ASN A 3 -28.63 23.99 -0.02
CA ASN A 3 -29.93 24.29 0.57
C ASN A 3 -29.71 24.87 1.98
N PRO A 4 -30.34 26.00 2.37
CA PRO A 4 -30.17 26.55 3.72
C PRO A 4 -30.65 25.57 4.79
N LEU A 5 -29.73 25.08 5.62
CA LEU A 5 -30.05 24.22 6.75
C LEU A 5 -30.15 25.07 8.02
N ARG A 6 -31.27 24.93 8.75
CA ARG A 6 -31.39 25.52 10.09
C ARG A 6 -30.61 24.67 11.08
N LEU A 7 -29.63 25.28 11.74
CA LEU A 7 -28.82 24.67 12.77
C LEU A 7 -29.16 25.26 14.14
N ASN A 8 -28.90 24.49 15.18
CA ASN A 8 -29.00 24.98 16.56
C ASN A 8 -28.02 26.19 16.73
N PRO A 9 -28.49 27.36 17.19
CA PRO A 9 -27.63 28.51 17.48
C PRO A 9 -26.45 28.18 18.39
N ASP A 10 -26.64 27.30 19.37
CA ASP A 10 -25.57 26.89 20.31
C ASP A 10 -24.47 26.12 19.59
N LEU A 11 -24.82 25.30 18.60
CA LEU A 11 -23.86 24.58 17.76
C LEU A 11 -23.04 25.58 16.92
N VAL A 12 -23.71 26.60 16.36
CA VAL A 12 -23.05 27.65 15.57
C VAL A 12 -22.07 28.44 16.44
N GLN A 13 -22.48 28.85 17.64
CA GLN A 13 -21.62 29.59 18.56
C GLN A 13 -20.46 28.72 19.08
N ALA A 14 -20.68 27.43 19.33
CA ALA A 14 -19.60 26.50 19.67
C ALA A 14 -18.61 26.36 18.52
N ALA A 15 -19.09 26.24 17.28
CA ALA A 15 -18.26 26.12 16.08
C ALA A 15 -17.45 27.40 15.82
N GLU A 16 -18.00 28.57 16.09
CA GLU A 16 -17.27 29.85 15.98
C GLU A 16 -16.10 29.89 16.96
N ARG A 17 -16.34 29.59 18.25
CA ARG A 17 -15.29 29.56 19.28
C ARG A 17 -14.19 28.55 18.96
N ALA A 18 -14.56 27.33 18.58
CA ALA A 18 -13.59 26.29 18.23
C ALA A 18 -12.85 26.62 16.92
N GLY A 19 -13.56 27.18 15.93
CA GLY A 19 -13.02 27.60 14.64
C GLY A 19 -12.00 28.72 14.77
N MET A 20 -12.20 29.69 15.67
CA MET A 20 -11.22 30.74 15.96
C MET A 20 -9.87 30.18 16.41
N VAL A 21 -9.88 29.19 17.31
CA VAL A 21 -8.66 28.54 17.80
C VAL A 21 -7.99 27.72 16.70
N GLN A 22 -8.77 26.99 15.92
CA GLN A 22 -8.28 26.08 14.89
C GLN A 22 -8.11 26.74 13.50
N LYS A 23 -8.31 28.05 13.39
CA LYS A 23 -8.28 28.84 12.14
C LYS A 23 -9.19 28.26 11.04
N ARG A 24 -10.41 27.86 11.41
CA ARG A 24 -11.45 27.31 10.51
C ARG A 24 -12.69 28.20 10.51
N SER A 25 -13.36 28.27 9.37
CA SER A 25 -14.69 28.90 9.30
C SER A 25 -15.72 28.05 10.06
N VAL A 26 -16.84 28.67 10.44
CA VAL A 26 -17.95 27.98 11.14
C VAL A 26 -18.42 26.74 10.38
N PRO A 27 -18.74 26.80 9.06
CA PRO A 27 -19.12 25.60 8.31
C PRO A 27 -18.01 24.54 8.34
N LYS A 28 -16.75 24.94 8.19
CA LYS A 28 -15.63 23.99 8.16
C LYS A 28 -15.40 23.31 9.50
N GLN A 29 -15.64 24.02 10.59
CA GLN A 29 -15.56 23.43 11.92
C GLN A 29 -16.69 22.42 12.18
N ILE A 30 -17.89 22.68 11.68
CA ILE A 30 -19.02 21.74 11.77
C ILE A 30 -18.77 20.50 10.91
N GLU A 31 -18.28 20.67 9.68
CA GLU A 31 -17.86 19.54 8.84
C GLU A 31 -16.81 18.67 9.54
N PHE A 32 -15.80 19.30 10.15
CA PHE A 32 -14.77 18.58 10.88
C PHE A 32 -15.34 17.73 12.03
N TRP A 33 -16.30 18.26 12.80
CA TRP A 33 -16.97 17.48 13.85
C TRP A 33 -17.81 16.34 13.28
N ALA A 34 -18.46 16.54 12.14
CA ALA A 34 -19.22 15.50 11.46
C ALA A 34 -18.29 14.37 10.96
N ASP A 35 -17.14 14.72 10.38
CA ASP A 35 -16.15 13.74 9.93
C ASP A 35 -15.52 12.99 11.10
N LEU A 36 -15.23 13.69 12.21
CA LEU A 36 -14.77 13.05 13.45
C LEU A 36 -15.81 12.06 13.98
N GLY A 37 -17.09 12.45 14.03
CA GLY A 37 -18.18 11.57 14.45
C GLY A 37 -18.27 10.32 13.58
N ARG A 38 -18.26 10.49 12.25
CA ARG A 38 -18.29 9.36 11.30
C ARG A 38 -17.08 8.43 11.43
N ALA A 39 -15.91 8.97 11.75
CA ALA A 39 -14.70 8.17 11.92
C ALA A 39 -14.75 7.26 13.16
N ILE A 40 -15.48 7.67 14.21
CA ILE A 40 -15.52 6.93 15.48
C ILE A 40 -16.84 6.19 15.73
N GLU A 41 -17.90 6.45 14.96
CA GLU A 41 -19.26 5.93 15.23
C GLU A 41 -19.33 4.40 15.31
N ASN A 42 -18.45 3.68 14.62
CA ASN A 42 -18.42 2.22 14.62
C ASN A 42 -17.58 1.60 15.75
N VAL A 43 -16.88 2.43 16.54
CA VAL A 43 -15.98 1.99 17.61
C VAL A 43 -16.37 2.54 18.99
N ILE A 44 -17.41 3.37 19.07
CA ILE A 44 -17.89 3.96 20.31
C ILE A 44 -19.41 3.83 20.44
N ASP A 45 -19.86 3.30 21.57
CA ASP A 45 -21.29 3.20 21.87
C ASP A 45 -21.87 4.51 22.38
N TYR A 46 -23.18 4.70 22.20
CA TYR A 46 -23.88 5.90 22.66
C TYR A 46 -23.76 6.12 24.17
N SER A 47 -23.81 5.05 24.97
CA SER A 47 -23.59 5.11 26.43
C SER A 47 -22.21 5.64 26.79
N ASP A 48 -21.20 5.33 25.98
CA ASP A 48 -19.81 5.71 26.21
C ASP A 48 -19.62 7.19 25.92
N ILE A 49 -20.32 7.74 24.91
CA ILE A 49 -20.37 9.18 24.65
C ILE A 49 -20.89 9.94 25.88
N PHE A 50 -21.99 9.51 26.51
CA PHE A 50 -22.49 10.18 27.72
C PHE A 50 -21.51 10.08 28.88
N ALA A 51 -20.92 8.91 29.10
CA ALA A 51 -19.95 8.73 30.16
C ALA A 51 -18.73 9.64 29.96
N ILE A 52 -18.29 9.86 28.72
CA ILE A 52 -17.22 10.82 28.40
C ILE A 52 -17.67 12.26 28.67
N LEU A 53 -18.87 12.65 28.24
CA LEU A 53 -19.41 14.00 28.48
C LEU A 53 -19.56 14.31 29.98
N GLN A 54 -19.82 13.29 30.80
CA GLN A 54 -19.91 13.38 32.26
C GLN A 54 -18.54 13.26 32.97
N GLY A 55 -17.44 13.05 32.23
CA GLY A 55 -16.10 12.87 32.79
C GLY A 55 -15.88 11.51 33.48
N LEU A 56 -16.74 10.53 33.24
CA LEU A 56 -16.70 9.19 33.83
C LEU A 56 -15.87 8.19 32.99
N LYS A 57 -15.63 8.50 31.71
CA LYS A 57 -14.77 7.72 30.80
C LYS A 57 -13.80 8.65 30.07
N LYS A 58 -12.67 8.09 29.62
CA LYS A 58 -11.67 8.76 28.78
C LYS A 58 -11.44 7.96 27.49
N ILE A 59 -11.12 8.66 26.40
CA ILE A 59 -10.70 8.05 25.13
C ILE A 59 -9.18 7.91 25.14
N THR A 60 -8.67 6.74 24.74
CA THR A 60 -7.25 6.50 24.46
C THR A 60 -7.12 6.12 22.99
N VAL A 61 -6.21 6.76 22.26
CA VAL A 61 -5.94 6.47 20.84
C VAL A 61 -4.53 5.94 20.72
N GLU A 62 -4.38 4.77 20.13
CA GLU A 62 -3.09 4.10 19.95
C GLU A 62 -2.81 3.90 18.45
N PRO A 63 -1.56 4.06 17.99
CA PRO A 63 -1.20 3.76 16.62
C PRO A 63 -1.42 2.28 16.31
N VAL A 64 -2.15 1.97 15.24
CA VAL A 64 -2.17 0.62 14.69
C VAL A 64 -0.87 0.43 13.93
N ALA A 65 0.10 -0.25 14.53
CA ALA A 65 1.27 -0.69 13.79
C ALA A 65 0.80 -1.72 12.74
N PRO A 66 1.14 -1.55 11.45
CA PRO A 66 0.94 -2.64 10.50
C PRO A 66 1.70 -3.86 11.04
N ALA A 67 1.07 -5.03 10.97
CA ALA A 67 1.77 -6.27 11.29
C ALA A 67 3.05 -6.32 10.45
N ALA A 68 4.20 -6.52 11.11
CA ALA A 68 5.43 -6.74 10.38
C ALA A 68 5.22 -7.94 9.47
N ALA A 69 5.47 -7.77 8.17
CA ALA A 69 5.39 -8.89 7.25
C ALA A 69 6.47 -9.90 7.65
N ASP A 70 6.07 -11.15 7.87
CA ASP A 70 6.97 -12.24 8.18
C ASP A 70 7.84 -12.53 6.93
N PRO A 71 9.18 -12.38 6.99
CA PRO A 71 10.05 -12.66 5.86
C PRO A 71 9.84 -14.06 5.30
N GLU A 72 9.59 -15.05 6.16
CA GLU A 72 9.34 -16.43 5.79
C GLU A 72 8.09 -16.55 4.92
N ASP A 73 7.01 -15.81 5.23
CA ASP A 73 5.79 -15.79 4.43
C ASP A 73 6.03 -15.16 3.06
N ILE A 74 6.82 -14.07 3.01
CA ILE A 74 7.17 -13.40 1.75
C ILE A 74 7.97 -14.34 0.84
N PHE A 75 9.00 -15.00 1.39
CA PHE A 75 9.83 -15.93 0.62
C PHE A 75 9.05 -17.19 0.22
N ALA A 76 8.13 -17.66 1.07
CA ALA A 76 7.27 -18.79 0.73
C ALA A 76 6.35 -18.47 -0.45
N ASP A 77 5.79 -17.25 -0.53
CA ASP A 77 4.96 -16.84 -1.67
C ASP A 77 5.78 -16.68 -2.96
N LEU A 78 7.02 -16.18 -2.85
CA LEU A 78 7.96 -16.14 -3.96
C LEU A 78 8.29 -17.56 -4.47
N GLU A 79 8.55 -18.51 -3.57
CA GLU A 79 8.84 -19.90 -3.93
C GLU A 79 7.64 -20.57 -4.59
N LYS A 80 6.43 -20.35 -4.06
CA LYS A 80 5.20 -20.82 -4.71
C LYS A 80 5.08 -20.25 -6.12
N SER A 81 5.34 -18.96 -6.30
CA SER A 81 5.30 -18.33 -7.63
C SER A 81 6.36 -18.89 -8.58
N ARG A 82 7.54 -19.27 -8.08
CA ARG A 82 8.59 -19.95 -8.85
C ARG A 82 8.17 -21.35 -9.26
N ALA A 83 7.68 -22.16 -8.32
CA ALA A 83 7.25 -23.53 -8.57
C ALA A 83 6.09 -23.62 -9.58
N HIS A 84 5.20 -22.61 -9.60
CA HIS A 84 4.08 -22.54 -10.54
C HIS A 84 4.43 -21.85 -11.87
N GLY A 85 5.71 -21.53 -12.15
CA GLY A 85 6.14 -20.89 -13.39
C GLY A 85 5.75 -19.42 -13.55
N ARG A 86 4.80 -18.91 -12.76
CA ARG A 86 4.33 -17.51 -12.76
C ARG A 86 5.48 -16.50 -12.59
N LEU A 87 6.50 -16.83 -11.81
CA LEU A 87 7.68 -15.96 -11.67
C LEU A 87 8.44 -15.86 -12.99
N ALA A 88 8.70 -16.99 -13.65
CA ALA A 88 9.43 -17.04 -14.91
C ALA A 88 8.69 -16.26 -16.02
N GLU A 89 7.36 -16.41 -16.10
CA GLU A 89 6.51 -15.66 -17.04
C GLU A 89 6.62 -14.14 -16.85
N ARG A 90 6.63 -13.67 -15.59
CA ARG A 90 6.67 -12.22 -15.29
C ARG A 90 8.04 -11.59 -15.49
N ILE A 91 9.12 -12.32 -15.22
CA ILE A 91 10.50 -11.80 -15.35
C ILE A 91 11.07 -11.92 -16.76
N THR A 92 10.55 -12.85 -17.57
CA THR A 92 11.06 -13.17 -18.91
C THR A 92 10.24 -12.51 -20.02
N ALA A 93 9.51 -11.43 -19.72
CA ALA A 93 8.68 -10.72 -20.69
C ALA A 93 9.49 -9.94 -21.76
N GLY A 94 10.83 -9.96 -21.68
CA GLY A 94 11.71 -9.36 -22.68
C GLY A 94 11.87 -10.24 -23.93
N PRO A 95 12.35 -9.66 -25.04
CA PRO A 95 12.60 -10.42 -26.29
C PRO A 95 13.75 -11.44 -26.14
N LEU A 96 14.59 -11.29 -25.12
CA LEU A 96 15.76 -12.12 -24.86
C LEU A 96 15.88 -12.39 -23.36
N TYR A 97 16.29 -13.60 -23.00
CA TYR A 97 16.73 -13.94 -21.64
C TYR A 97 18.05 -14.68 -21.65
N TYR A 98 18.68 -14.75 -20.48
CA TYR A 98 19.92 -15.46 -20.26
C TYR A 98 19.69 -16.56 -19.23
N GLU A 99 20.16 -17.76 -19.53
CA GLU A 99 20.16 -18.88 -18.59
C GLU A 99 21.55 -19.52 -18.51
N ALA A 100 21.81 -20.30 -17.46
CA ALA A 100 23.04 -21.09 -17.39
C ALA A 100 23.13 -22.00 -18.63
N SER A 101 24.31 -22.05 -19.25
CA SER A 101 24.46 -22.80 -20.49
C SER A 101 24.23 -24.29 -20.27
N ARG A 102 23.37 -24.88 -21.10
CA ARG A 102 23.05 -26.31 -21.05
C ARG A 102 24.17 -27.17 -21.64
N SER A 103 24.96 -26.60 -22.53
CA SER A 103 26.02 -27.30 -23.28
C SER A 103 27.40 -27.09 -22.66
N ARG A 104 27.65 -25.95 -22.00
CA ARG A 104 28.98 -25.57 -21.49
C ARG A 104 28.90 -24.99 -20.07
N PRO A 105 29.18 -25.78 -19.03
CA PRO A 105 29.25 -25.29 -17.66
C PRO A 105 30.16 -24.06 -17.53
N GLY A 106 29.70 -23.03 -16.83
CA GLY A 106 30.43 -21.76 -16.66
C GLY A 106 30.14 -20.69 -17.72
N LEU A 107 29.38 -21.00 -18.79
CA LEU A 107 28.89 -20.02 -19.76
C LEU A 107 27.39 -19.77 -19.60
N LEU A 108 26.89 -18.75 -20.30
CA LEU A 108 25.47 -18.39 -20.39
C LEU A 108 24.94 -18.66 -21.79
N ASP A 109 23.70 -19.09 -21.87
CA ASP A 109 22.95 -19.15 -23.12
C ASP A 109 22.07 -17.91 -23.23
N ARG A 110 22.26 -17.11 -24.29
CA ARG A 110 21.32 -16.07 -24.71
C ARG A 110 20.22 -16.73 -25.54
N VAL A 111 18.97 -16.63 -25.09
CA VAL A 111 17.81 -17.26 -25.72
C VAL A 111 16.83 -16.21 -26.20
N ASP A 112 16.43 -16.29 -27.46
CA ASP A 112 15.36 -15.49 -28.03
C ASP A 112 14.00 -16.06 -27.60
N THR A 113 13.13 -15.22 -27.03
CA THR A 113 11.83 -15.67 -26.49
C THR A 113 10.81 -15.99 -27.58
N ALA A 114 10.95 -15.45 -28.79
CA ALA A 114 10.05 -15.69 -29.91
C ALA A 114 10.49 -16.88 -30.78
N THR A 115 11.79 -17.03 -31.04
CA THR A 115 12.31 -18.08 -31.93
C THR A 115 12.85 -19.30 -31.19
N GLY A 116 13.23 -19.14 -29.92
CA GLY A 116 13.91 -20.18 -29.14
C GLY A 116 15.38 -20.39 -29.53
N GLU A 117 15.93 -19.56 -30.43
CA GLU A 117 17.33 -19.62 -30.84
C GLU A 117 18.26 -19.34 -29.66
N ARG A 118 19.39 -20.05 -29.62
CA ARG A 118 20.30 -20.09 -28.49
C ARG A 118 21.74 -19.84 -28.91
N HIS A 119 22.38 -18.87 -28.25
CA HIS A 119 23.82 -18.63 -28.42
C HIS A 119 24.53 -18.73 -27.07
N THR A 120 25.52 -19.61 -26.98
CA THR A 120 26.34 -19.77 -25.77
C THR A 120 27.47 -18.75 -25.74
N GLY A 121 27.69 -18.10 -24.60
CA GLY A 121 28.64 -17.02 -24.46
C GLY A 121 28.86 -16.53 -23.03
N GLN A 122 29.52 -15.39 -22.89
CA GLN A 122 29.73 -14.72 -21.60
C GLN A 122 29.66 -13.21 -21.76
N PHE A 123 29.46 -12.50 -20.65
CA PHE A 123 29.54 -11.04 -20.66
C PHE A 123 30.99 -10.60 -20.49
N HIS A 124 31.44 -9.73 -21.40
CA HIS A 124 32.71 -9.04 -21.29
C HIS A 124 32.45 -7.54 -21.41
N ASN A 125 32.84 -6.76 -20.41
CA ASN A 125 32.59 -5.31 -20.33
C ASN A 125 31.11 -4.92 -20.59
N GLY A 126 30.17 -5.73 -20.08
CA GLY A 126 28.73 -5.49 -20.24
C GLY A 126 28.14 -5.88 -21.60
N ALA A 127 28.96 -6.35 -22.55
CA ALA A 127 28.50 -6.88 -23.84
C ALA A 127 28.51 -8.41 -23.83
N PHE A 128 27.42 -9.04 -24.28
CA PHE A 128 27.38 -10.48 -24.46
C PHE A 128 28.21 -10.87 -25.69
N GLN A 129 29.19 -11.74 -25.49
CA GLN A 129 30.06 -12.28 -26.54
C GLN A 129 29.78 -13.77 -26.69
N ALA A 130 29.26 -14.18 -27.85
CA ALA A 130 29.09 -15.58 -28.19
C ALA A 130 30.46 -16.24 -28.35
N VAL A 131 30.63 -17.42 -27.79
CA VAL A 131 31.83 -18.23 -27.96
C VAL A 131 31.50 -19.25 -29.04
N GLU A 132 32.25 -19.26 -30.14
CA GLU A 132 32.03 -20.23 -31.22
C GLU A 132 32.18 -21.67 -30.71
N ALA A 133 31.50 -22.59 -31.41
CA ALA A 133 31.49 -24.01 -31.08
C ALA A 133 32.88 -24.64 -31.25
#